data_AF-A0A9X3KJ20-F1
#
_entry.id   AF-A0A9X3KJ20-F1
#
_cell.length_a   1.000
_cell.length_b   1.000
_cell.length_c   1.000
_cell.angle_alpha   90.00
_cell.angle_beta   90.00
_cell.angle_gamma   90.00
#
_symmetry.space_group_name_H-M   'P 1'
#
loop_
_entity.id
_entity.type
_entity.pdbx_description
1 polymer ?
#
loop_
_entity_poly.entity_id
_entity_poly.type
_entity_poly.pdbx_seq_one_letter_code
_entity_poly.pdbx_strand_id
1 'polypeptide(L)'
;MARSRIIYTLKEVAEMIGENLELIEEVTANSDNISEGELLYVRDGSEYGTKGLTENGVDELQNLLADIRTWDGGIRQFLVDEQCDPDVVERVMADEMKRGL
;
A
#
# COMPACT_ATOMS: atom_id res chain seq x y z
N MET A 1 11.39 -18.88 -7.39
CA MET A 1 10.43 -18.99 -6.27
C MET A 1 9.15 -19.64 -6.79
N ALA A 2 8.36 -20.29 -5.93
CA ALA A 2 7.07 -20.84 -6.36
C ALA A 2 6.10 -19.68 -6.61
N ARG A 3 5.32 -19.75 -7.69
CA ARG A 3 4.29 -18.75 -7.98
C ARG A 3 3.23 -18.77 -6.88
N SER A 4 2.92 -17.60 -6.30
CA SER A 4 1.85 -17.50 -5.30
C SER A 4 0.54 -18.06 -5.86
N ARG A 5 -0.19 -18.78 -5.01
CA ARG A 5 -1.51 -19.33 -5.34
C ARG A 5 -2.64 -18.56 -4.66
N ILE A 6 -2.29 -17.61 -3.80
CA ILE A 6 -3.21 -16.80 -3.02
C ILE A 6 -2.91 -15.33 -3.35
N ILE A 7 -3.99 -14.57 -3.52
CA ILE A 7 -3.95 -13.13 -3.73
C ILE A 7 -4.79 -12.52 -2.62
N TYR A 8 -4.22 -11.57 -1.90
CA TYR A 8 -4.88 -10.84 -0.82
C TYR A 8 -5.35 -9.49 -1.38
N THR A 9 -6.60 -9.13 -1.14
CA THR A 9 -7.09 -7.78 -1.52
C THR A 9 -6.33 -6.71 -0.72
N LEU A 10 -6.19 -5.48 -1.24
CA LEU A 10 -5.50 -4.43 -0.48
C LEU A 10 -6.11 -4.19 0.90
N LYS A 11 -7.44 -4.35 1.03
CA LYS A 11 -8.13 -4.31 2.32
C LYS A 11 -7.64 -5.40 3.28
N GLU A 12 -7.55 -6.63 2.82
CA GLU A 12 -7.05 -7.74 3.62
C GLU A 12 -5.58 -7.54 4.00
N VAL A 13 -4.76 -7.04 3.07
CA VAL A 13 -3.36 -6.69 3.35
C VAL A 13 -3.28 -5.65 4.46
N ALA A 14 -4.06 -4.55 4.36
CA ALA A 14 -4.09 -3.50 5.38
C ALA A 14 -4.38 -4.06 6.78
N GLU A 15 -5.36 -4.94 6.90
CA GLU A 15 -5.70 -5.63 8.14
C GLU A 15 -4.57 -6.56 8.62
N MET A 16 -3.93 -7.31 7.70
CA MET A 16 -2.83 -8.24 8.02
C MET A 16 -1.58 -7.53 8.56
N ILE A 17 -1.19 -6.39 7.97
CA ILE A 17 0.06 -5.68 8.31
C ILE A 17 -0.15 -4.47 9.24
N GLY A 18 -1.41 -4.20 9.61
CA GLY A 18 -1.80 -3.11 10.50
C GLY A 18 -1.52 -1.72 9.92
N GLU A 19 -1.66 -1.58 8.60
CA GLU A 19 -1.42 -0.33 7.88
C GLU A 19 -2.73 0.34 7.48
N ASN A 20 -2.69 1.65 7.25
CA ASN A 20 -3.85 2.38 6.74
C ASN A 20 -4.13 1.98 5.28
N LEU A 21 -5.38 1.65 4.95
CA LEU A 21 -5.76 1.22 3.60
C LEU A 21 -5.49 2.30 2.53
N GLU A 22 -5.81 3.56 2.80
CA GLU A 22 -5.58 4.65 1.86
C GLU A 22 -4.07 4.79 1.57
N LEU A 23 -3.19 4.64 2.58
CA LEU A 23 -1.74 4.61 2.36
C LEU A 23 -1.33 3.50 1.38
N ILE A 24 -1.86 2.29 1.54
CA ILE A 24 -1.56 1.18 0.64
C ILE A 24 -2.11 1.44 -0.76
N GLU A 25 -3.30 2.02 -0.88
CA GLU A 25 -3.91 2.38 -2.16
C GLU A 25 -3.08 3.42 -2.92
N GLU A 26 -2.57 4.45 -2.23
CA GLU A 26 -1.69 5.46 -2.81
C GLU A 26 -0.33 4.87 -3.20
N VAL A 27 0.32 4.09 -2.33
CA VAL A 27 1.61 3.45 -2.65
C VAL A 27 1.48 2.49 -3.83
N THR A 28 0.39 1.73 -3.91
CA THR A 28 0.14 0.80 -5.03
C THR A 28 -0.55 1.46 -6.22
N ALA A 29 -0.81 2.77 -6.18
CA ALA A 29 -1.28 3.54 -7.33
C ALA A 29 -0.21 3.57 -8.43
N ASN A 30 1.05 3.71 -8.04
CA ASN A 30 2.21 3.56 -8.90
C ASN A 30 2.60 2.06 -8.99
N SER A 31 2.45 1.48 -10.19
CA SER A 31 2.78 0.07 -10.43
C SER A 31 4.27 -0.23 -10.27
N ASP A 32 5.14 0.77 -10.38
CA ASP A 32 6.60 0.59 -10.29
C ASP A 32 7.07 0.39 -8.84
N ASN A 33 6.20 0.64 -7.86
CA ASN A 33 6.51 0.45 -6.44
C ASN A 33 6.52 -1.02 -6.02
N ILE A 34 5.90 -1.91 -6.80
CA ILE A 34 5.80 -3.35 -6.51
C ILE A 34 6.23 -4.12 -7.76
N SER A 35 6.97 -5.20 -7.59
CA SER A 35 7.47 -6.02 -8.70
C SER A 35 6.35 -6.52 -9.62
N GLU A 36 6.67 -6.63 -10.91
CA GLU A 36 5.74 -7.14 -11.91
C GLU A 36 5.23 -8.54 -11.54
N GLY A 37 3.91 -8.70 -11.54
CA GLY A 37 3.24 -9.95 -11.20
C GLY A 37 2.95 -10.15 -9.71
N GLU A 38 3.45 -9.26 -8.85
CA GLU A 38 3.16 -9.28 -7.40
C GLU A 38 1.99 -8.35 -7.04
N LEU A 39 1.79 -7.25 -7.78
CA LEU A 39 0.57 -6.43 -7.76
C LEU A 39 -0.36 -6.82 -8.92
N LEU A 40 -1.59 -7.20 -8.60
CA LEU A 40 -2.58 -7.65 -9.57
C LEU A 40 -3.86 -6.83 -9.49
N TYR A 41 -4.46 -6.62 -10.65
CA TYR A 41 -5.81 -6.09 -10.75
C TYR A 41 -6.82 -7.23 -10.81
N VAL A 42 -7.77 -7.23 -9.87
CA VAL A 42 -8.75 -8.29 -9.65
C VAL A 42 -10.13 -7.81 -10.12
N ARG A 43 -10.74 -8.56 -11.04
CA ARG A 43 -12.13 -8.34 -11.46
C ARG A 43 -13.05 -9.13 -10.54
N ASP A 44 -13.74 -8.43 -9.66
CA ASP A 44 -14.67 -8.99 -8.66
C ASP A 44 -16.15 -8.84 -9.04
N GLY A 45 -16.43 -8.29 -10.23
CA GLY A 45 -17.78 -8.00 -10.72
C GLY A 45 -18.26 -6.58 -10.46
N SER A 46 -17.48 -5.76 -9.73
CA SER A 46 -17.68 -4.30 -9.70
C SER A 46 -17.14 -3.64 -10.98
N GLU A 47 -17.59 -2.40 -11.24
CA GLU A 47 -17.14 -1.62 -12.39
C GLU A 47 -15.62 -1.42 -12.40
N TYR A 48 -15.07 -1.09 -11.23
CA TYR A 48 -13.67 -0.72 -11.06
C TYR A 48 -12.79 -1.82 -10.47
N GLY A 49 -13.33 -3.03 -10.25
CA GLY A 49 -12.59 -4.14 -9.66
C GLY A 49 -11.94 -3.76 -8.32
N THR A 50 -10.89 -4.48 -7.97
CA THR A 50 -10.00 -4.14 -6.86
C THR A 50 -8.55 -4.45 -7.24
N LYS A 51 -7.60 -4.09 -6.39
CA LYS A 51 -6.20 -4.53 -6.48
C LYS A 51 -5.94 -5.58 -5.41
N GLY A 52 -4.96 -6.42 -5.66
CA GLY A 52 -4.49 -7.39 -4.69
C GLY A 52 -3.01 -7.68 -4.85
N LEU A 53 -2.42 -8.16 -3.78
CA LEU A 53 -1.02 -8.53 -3.69
C LEU A 53 -0.89 -10.04 -3.50
N THR A 54 0.15 -10.61 -4.08
CA THR A 54 0.64 -11.92 -3.68
C THR A 54 1.29 -11.85 -2.30
N GLU A 55 1.65 -12.99 -1.72
CA GLU A 55 2.46 -13.03 -0.49
C GLU A 55 3.78 -12.25 -0.63
N ASN A 56 4.52 -12.45 -1.72
CA ASN A 56 5.76 -11.69 -1.99
C ASN A 56 5.48 -10.18 -2.15
N GLY A 57 4.38 -9.81 -2.80
CA GLY A 57 3.99 -8.41 -2.96
C GLY A 57 3.67 -7.73 -1.63
N VAL A 58 3.14 -8.48 -0.65
CA VAL A 58 2.95 -7.98 0.73
C VAL A 58 4.31 -7.74 1.39
N ASP A 59 5.26 -8.66 1.27
CA ASP A 59 6.61 -8.49 1.81
C ASP A 59 7.32 -7.27 1.18
N GLU A 60 7.20 -7.09 -0.14
CA GLU A 60 7.73 -5.92 -0.86
C GLU A 60 7.11 -4.61 -0.38
N LEU A 61 5.78 -4.57 -0.23
CA LEU A 61 5.07 -3.41 0.30
C LEU A 61 5.55 -3.06 1.72
N GLN A 62 5.67 -4.06 2.61
CA GLN A 62 6.16 -3.82 3.97
C GLN A 62 7.58 -3.27 3.99
N ASN A 63 8.47 -3.81 3.14
CA ASN A 63 9.84 -3.33 3.02
C ASN A 63 9.90 -1.90 2.47
N LEU A 64 9.10 -1.58 1.45
CA LEU A 64 9.01 -0.24 0.89
C LEU A 64 8.49 0.77 1.92
N LEU A 65 7.40 0.44 2.63
CA LEU A 65 6.87 1.30 3.68
C LEU A 65 7.87 1.51 4.82
N ALA A 66 8.62 0.47 5.19
CA ALA A 66 9.69 0.59 6.17
C ALA A 66 10.80 1.53 5.68
N ASP A 67 11.19 1.45 4.41
CA ASP A 67 12.19 2.34 3.80
C ASP A 67 11.70 3.79 3.74
N ILE A 68 10.49 4.04 3.24
CA ILE A 68 9.88 5.38 3.16
C ILE A 68 9.87 6.06 4.53
N ARG A 69 9.56 5.33 5.61
CA ARG A 69 9.58 5.88 6.98
C ARG A 69 10.95 6.37 7.44
N THR A 70 12.04 5.91 6.82
CA THR A 70 13.39 6.40 7.10
C THR A 70 13.80 7.62 6.30
N TRP A 71 13.06 7.96 5.24
CA TRP A 71 13.34 9.12 4.41
C TRP A 71 13.06 10.44 5.13
N ASP A 72 13.68 11.52 4.66
CA ASP A 72 13.40 12.85 5.21
C ASP A 72 11.93 13.24 4.95
N GLY A 73 11.17 13.48 6.02
CA GLY A 73 9.73 13.73 5.97
C GLY A 73 8.83 12.48 5.87
N GLY A 74 9.42 11.28 5.76
CA GLY A 74 8.73 10.00 5.89
C GLY A 74 7.50 9.81 4.99
N ILE A 75 6.49 9.10 5.51
CA ILE A 75 5.21 8.87 4.82
C ILE A 75 4.55 10.18 4.37
N ARG A 76 4.63 11.24 5.17
CA ARG A 76 3.99 12.52 4.84
C ARG A 76 4.59 13.12 3.56
N GLN A 77 5.91 13.14 3.47
CA GLN A 77 6.58 13.74 2.31
C GLN A 77 6.34 12.88 1.06
N PHE A 78 6.38 11.56 1.19
CA PHE A 78 6.03 10.63 0.11
C PHE A 78 4.65 10.95 -0.49
N LEU A 79 3.60 11.05 0.33
CA LEU A 79 2.25 11.34 -0.16
C LEU A 79 2.13 12.73 -0.80
N VAL A 80 2.87 13.72 -0.30
CA VAL A 80 2.92 15.06 -0.90
C VAL A 80 3.62 15.02 -2.26
N ASP A 81 4.68 14.24 -2.40
CA ASP A 81 5.43 14.09 -3.66
C ASP A 81 4.61 13.33 -4.72
N GLU A 82 3.79 12.37 -4.30
CA GLU A 82 2.80 11.69 -5.14
C GLU A 82 1.58 12.58 -5.48
N GLN A 83 1.55 13.82 -4.98
CA GLN A 83 0.46 14.78 -5.19
C GLN A 83 -0.90 14.25 -4.71
N CYS A 84 -0.90 13.44 -3.64
CA CYS A 84 -2.13 12.95 -3.02
C CYS A 84 -3.00 14.11 -2.53
N ASP A 85 -4.32 13.87 -2.47
CA ASP A 85 -5.27 14.83 -1.90
C ASP A 85 -4.87 15.18 -0.45
N PRO A 86 -4.78 16.47 -0.07
CA PRO A 86 -4.47 16.87 1.30
C PRO A 86 -5.33 16.19 2.37
N ASP A 87 -6.61 15.93 2.07
CA ASP A 87 -7.52 15.26 3.01
C ASP A 87 -7.13 13.79 3.21
N VAL A 88 -6.61 13.12 2.18
CA VAL A 88 -6.04 11.76 2.27
C VAL A 88 -4.77 11.80 3.14
N VAL A 89 -3.87 12.77 2.89
CA VAL A 89 -2.64 12.94 3.67
C VAL A 89 -2.96 13.07 5.16
N GLU A 90 -3.89 13.94 5.53
CA GLU A 90 -4.24 14.15 6.94
C GLU A 90 -4.88 12.90 7.58
N ARG A 91 -5.72 12.16 6.85
CA ARG A 91 -6.30 10.89 7.36
C ARG A 91 -5.24 9.82 7.56
N VAL A 92 -4.35 9.63 6.59
CA VAL A 92 -3.24 8.66 6.70
C VAL A 92 -2.32 9.02 7.85
N MET A 93 -1.93 10.30 7.97
CA MET A 93 -1.04 10.73 9.04
C MET A 93 -1.67 10.61 10.43
N ALA A 94 -2.99 10.77 10.55
CA ALA A 94 -3.68 10.53 11.81
C ALA A 94 -3.58 9.08 12.29
N ASP A 95 -3.52 8.10 11.38
CA ASP A 95 -3.30 6.70 11.72
C ASP A 95 -1.81 6.37 11.92
N GLU A 96 -0.92 6.96 11.11
CA GLU A 96 0.54 6.82 11.27
C GLU A 96 1.01 7.31 12.65
N MET A 97 0.45 8.42 13.14
CA MET A 97 0.73 8.91 14.49
C MET A 97 0.29 7.96 15.60
N LYS A 98 -0.78 7.17 15.39
CA LYS A 98 -1.23 6.15 16.35
C LYS A 98 -0.34 4.91 16.35
N ARG A 99 0.29 4.62 15.20
CA ARG A 99 1.20 3.47 15.03
C ARG A 99 2.55 3.67 15.74
N GLY A 100 2.99 4.92 15.89
CA GLY A 100 4.21 5.27 16.62
C GLY A 100 4.08 5.39 18.15
N LEU A 101 2.88 5.18 18.70
CA LEU A 101 2.57 5.19 20.15
C LEU A 101 2.49 3.77 20.71
#